data_AF-A0A0F8Y260-F1
#
_entry.id   AF-A0A0F8Y260-F1
#
_cell.length_a   1.000
_cell.length_b   1.000
_cell.length_c   1.000
_cell.angle_alpha   90.00
_cell.angle_beta   90.00
_cell.angle_gamma   90.00
#
_symmetry.space_group_name_H-M   'P 1'
#
loop_
_entity.id
_entity.type
_entity.pdbx_description
1 polymer ?
#
loop_
_entity_poly.entity_id
_entity_poly.type
_entity_poly.pdbx_seq_one_letter_code
_entity_poly.pdbx_strand_id
1 'polypeptide(L)'
;MTKSENISKSFEMAREQYAEIGVNVDHAMDKLDLFPISLHCWQADDVGGFETSDSKLSGGGIQATGNYPGKATNIEEHRMDIEKSMSLLPGKQRLNLHAIYGDFQGKYVDRDQIEIEHFQCWID
;
A
#
# COMPACT_ATOMS: atom_id res chain seq x y z
N MET A 1 -26.98 5.76 -23.72
CA MET A 1 -25.78 4.94 -23.50
C MET A 1 -25.50 4.90 -22.01
N THR A 2 -25.19 3.73 -21.47
CA THR A 2 -24.80 3.56 -20.06
C THR A 2 -23.41 4.18 -19.82
N LYS A 3 -23.07 4.47 -18.55
CA LYS A 3 -21.72 4.94 -18.18
C LYS A 3 -20.63 3.99 -18.70
N SER A 4 -20.88 2.69 -18.65
CA SER A 4 -19.93 1.67 -19.12
C SER A 4 -19.74 1.71 -20.64
N GLU A 5 -20.82 1.83 -21.41
CA GLU A 5 -20.75 1.94 -22.87
C GLU A 5 -19.93 3.16 -23.30
N ASN A 6 -20.11 4.30 -22.63
CA ASN A 6 -19.34 5.51 -22.90
C ASN A 6 -17.84 5.31 -22.60
N ILE A 7 -17.50 4.60 -21.52
CA ILE A 7 -16.10 4.29 -21.18
C ILE A 7 -15.49 3.38 -22.26
N SER A 8 -16.16 2.28 -22.63
CA SER A 8 -15.66 1.38 -23.67
C SER A 8 -15.44 2.09 -24.99
N LYS A 9 -16.41 2.90 -25.44
CA LYS A 9 -16.28 3.65 -26.69
C LYS A 9 -15.13 4.66 -26.65
N SER A 10 -14.96 5.35 -25.52
CA SER A 10 -13.86 6.30 -25.35
C SER A 10 -12.49 5.61 -25.36
N PHE A 11 -12.40 4.43 -24.74
CA PHE A 11 -11.19 3.61 -24.76
C PHE A 11 -10.84 3.14 -26.18
N GLU A 12 -11.83 2.67 -26.95
CA GLU A 12 -11.64 2.27 -28.34
C GLU A 12 -11.09 3.41 -29.21
N MET A 13 -11.68 4.61 -29.10
CA MET A 13 -11.19 5.79 -29.81
C MET A 13 -9.76 6.15 -29.42
N ALA A 14 -9.41 6.04 -28.13
CA ALA A 14 -8.04 6.28 -27.67
C ALA A 14 -7.07 5.24 -28.24
N ARG A 15 -7.47 3.96 -28.28
CA ARG A 15 -6.66 2.88 -28.86
C ARG A 15 -6.31 3.14 -30.32
N GLU A 16 -7.28 3.60 -31.12
CA GLU A 16 -7.06 3.99 -32.52
C GLU A 16 -6.03 5.13 -32.63
N GLN A 17 -6.18 6.19 -31.82
CA GLN A 17 -5.25 7.33 -31.82
C GLN A 17 -3.81 6.93 -31.43
N TYR A 18 -3.64 6.03 -30.47
CA TYR A 18 -2.32 5.51 -30.10
C TYR A 18 -1.73 4.62 -31.21
N ALA A 19 -2.55 3.87 -31.93
CA ALA A 19 -2.10 3.04 -33.05
C ALA A 19 -1.56 3.89 -34.21
N GLU A 20 -2.12 5.08 -34.47
CA GLU A 20 -1.64 6.02 -35.50
C GLU A 20 -0.18 6.46 -35.28
N ILE A 21 0.29 6.46 -34.02
CA ILE A 21 1.68 6.78 -33.66
C ILE A 21 2.52 5.53 -33.38
N GLY A 22 2.02 4.34 -33.72
CA GLY A 22 2.74 3.07 -33.57
C GLY A 22 2.75 2.48 -32.16
N VAL A 23 1.84 2.92 -31.28
CA VAL A 23 1.72 2.40 -29.91
C VAL A 23 0.62 1.33 -29.84
N ASN A 24 0.99 0.12 -29.44
CA ASN A 24 0.03 -0.95 -29.14
C ASN A 24 -0.41 -0.83 -27.67
N VAL A 25 -1.62 -0.32 -27.43
CA VAL A 25 -2.19 -0.10 -26.10
C VAL A 25 -2.41 -1.41 -25.36
N ASP A 26 -2.94 -2.45 -26.02
CA ASP A 26 -3.23 -3.74 -25.37
C ASP A 26 -1.93 -4.37 -24.83
N HIS A 27 -0.84 -4.34 -25.63
CA HIS A 27 0.48 -4.78 -25.18
C HIS A 27 1.08 -3.90 -24.07
N ALA A 28 0.78 -2.60 -24.06
CA ALA A 28 1.21 -1.71 -22.97
C ALA A 28 0.46 -2.03 -21.66
N MET A 29 -0.82 -2.37 -21.73
CA MET A 29 -1.62 -2.80 -20.58
C MET A 29 -1.13 -4.15 -20.03
N ASP A 30 -0.84 -5.12 -20.91
CA ASP A 30 -0.25 -6.40 -20.52
C ASP A 30 1.07 -6.20 -19.76
N LYS A 31 1.89 -5.25 -20.21
CA LYS A 31 3.13 -4.89 -19.50
C LYS A 31 2.86 -4.19 -18.18
N LEU A 32 1.89 -3.27 -18.13
CA LEU A 32 1.54 -2.54 -16.92
C LEU A 32 1.17 -3.48 -15.77
N ASP A 33 0.41 -4.54 -16.07
CA ASP A 33 0.01 -5.56 -15.09
C ASP A 33 1.17 -6.34 -14.47
N LEU A 34 2.36 -6.30 -15.09
CA LEU A 34 3.57 -6.98 -14.60
C LEU A 34 4.42 -6.11 -13.65
N PHE A 35 4.08 -4.83 -13.44
CA PHE A 35 4.85 -3.92 -12.60
C PHE A 35 4.22 -3.76 -11.22
N PRO A 36 4.67 -4.53 -10.21
CA PRO A 36 4.21 -4.32 -8.84
C PRO A 36 4.81 -3.05 -8.26
N ILE A 37 3.98 -2.22 -7.65
CA ILE A 37 4.37 -1.07 -6.84
C ILE A 37 4.48 -1.52 -5.38
N SER A 38 5.60 -1.16 -4.74
CA SER A 38 5.82 -1.42 -3.32
C SER A 38 5.27 -0.27 -2.50
N LEU A 39 4.09 -0.47 -1.92
CA LEU A 39 3.40 0.51 -1.08
C LEU A 39 4.05 0.56 0.28
N HIS A 40 4.32 1.77 0.78
CA HIS A 40 4.87 1.97 2.11
C HIS A 40 3.82 1.73 3.21
N CYS A 41 4.16 0.92 4.23
CA CYS A 41 3.26 0.62 5.34
C CYS A 41 2.98 1.84 6.23
N TRP A 42 3.96 2.73 6.39
CA TRP A 42 3.92 3.79 7.40
C TRP A 42 2.95 4.93 7.12
N GLN A 43 2.30 4.91 5.96
CA GLN A 43 1.30 5.91 5.61
C GLN A 43 -0.01 5.72 6.39
N ALA A 44 -0.33 4.49 6.82
CA ALA A 44 -1.62 4.22 7.47
C ALA A 44 -1.71 4.75 8.92
N ASP A 45 -0.58 5.04 9.56
CA ASP A 45 -0.49 5.34 10.99
C ASP A 45 0.41 6.54 11.32
N ASP A 46 0.82 7.31 10.31
CA ASP A 46 1.74 8.44 10.41
C ASP A 46 3.13 8.06 10.95
N VAL A 47 3.68 6.92 10.52
CA VAL A 47 4.98 6.41 11.00
C VAL A 47 4.98 6.14 12.51
N GLY A 48 3.85 5.66 13.04
CA GLY A 48 3.71 5.32 14.46
C GLY A 48 4.47 4.06 14.84
N GLY A 49 4.31 2.99 14.06
CA GLY A 49 4.78 1.64 14.38
C GLY A 49 3.99 1.02 15.54
N PHE A 50 4.35 -0.21 15.92
CA PHE A 50 3.68 -1.02 16.95
C PHE A 50 4.65 -1.60 17.99
N GLU A 51 5.88 -1.08 18.08
CA GLU A 51 6.89 -1.53 19.07
C GLU A 51 6.43 -1.32 20.53
N THR A 52 5.58 -0.32 20.79
CA THR A 52 5.02 -0.02 22.11
C THR A 52 3.57 0.46 21.96
N SER A 53 2.75 0.36 23.00
CA SER A 53 1.32 0.72 22.97
C SER A 53 1.04 2.21 22.68
N ASP A 54 2.02 3.09 22.93
CA ASP A 54 1.93 4.54 22.70
C ASP A 54 2.95 5.02 21.65
N SER A 55 3.40 4.12 20.78
CA SER A 55 4.37 4.41 19.72
C SER A 55 3.88 5.56 18.83
N LYS A 56 4.75 6.55 18.66
CA LYS A 56 4.54 7.70 17.79
C LYS A 56 5.85 7.99 17.09
N LEU A 57 5.74 8.59 15.91
CA LEU A 57 6.90 9.15 15.23
C LEU A 57 7.65 10.08 16.20
N SER A 58 8.88 9.71 16.53
CA SER A 58 9.73 10.48 17.45
C SER A 58 11.13 10.63 16.87
N GLY A 59 11.58 11.90 16.75
CA GLY A 59 12.91 12.23 16.26
C GLY A 59 13.14 11.89 14.77
N GLY A 60 14.41 11.77 14.37
CA GLY A 60 14.80 11.31 13.03
C GLY A 60 14.76 12.35 11.90
N GLY A 61 14.35 13.59 12.18
CA GLY A 61 14.32 14.67 11.18
C GLY A 61 13.19 14.58 10.15
N ILE A 62 12.22 13.70 10.37
CA ILE A 62 11.02 13.54 9.56
C ILE A 62 9.77 13.88 10.38
N GLN A 63 8.70 14.27 9.69
CA GLN A 63 7.42 14.62 10.32
C GLN A 63 6.26 14.18 9.43
N ALA A 64 5.22 13.61 10.04
CA ALA A 64 3.88 13.56 9.46
C ALA A 64 3.10 14.80 9.94
N THR A 65 2.39 15.46 9.03
CA THR A 65 1.73 16.75 9.33
C THR A 65 0.25 16.69 9.02
N GLY A 66 -0.55 17.33 9.88
CA GLY A 66 -2.02 17.29 9.80
C GLY A 66 -2.60 16.31 10.82
N ASN A 67 -3.83 16.58 11.27
CA ASN A 67 -4.55 15.76 12.27
C ASN A 67 -5.82 15.16 11.64
N TYR A 68 -5.68 14.53 10.47
CA TYR A 68 -6.81 13.86 9.85
C TYR A 68 -7.21 12.64 10.72
N PRO A 69 -8.49 12.48 11.09
CA PRO A 69 -8.90 11.39 11.98
C PRO A 69 -8.86 10.04 11.28
N GLY A 70 -8.78 8.96 12.06
CA GLY A 70 -8.97 7.59 11.56
C GLY A 70 -7.69 6.86 11.13
N LYS A 71 -6.51 7.35 11.53
CA LYS A 71 -5.28 6.57 11.36
C LYS A 71 -5.30 5.29 12.19
N ALA A 72 -4.65 4.24 11.69
CA ALA A 72 -4.54 2.97 12.39
C ALA A 72 -3.79 3.14 13.72
N THR A 73 -4.29 2.47 14.77
CA THR A 73 -3.73 2.50 16.13
C THR A 73 -3.21 1.14 16.60
N ASN A 74 -3.46 0.09 15.82
CA ASN A 74 -2.97 -1.28 16.05
C ASN A 74 -2.74 -1.99 14.71
N ILE A 75 -2.14 -3.17 14.76
CA ILE A 75 -1.76 -3.94 13.59
C ILE A 75 -2.98 -4.44 12.79
N GLU A 76 -4.08 -4.75 13.46
CA GLU A 76 -5.32 -5.22 12.84
C GLU A 76 -5.96 -4.12 11.99
N GLU A 77 -6.13 -2.91 12.55
CA GLU A 77 -6.60 -1.72 11.83
C GLU A 77 -5.68 -1.40 10.65
N HIS A 78 -4.37 -1.44 10.86
CA HIS A 78 -3.38 -1.18 9.82
C HIS A 78 -3.52 -2.12 8.63
N ARG A 79 -3.63 -3.43 8.90
CA ARG A 79 -3.86 -4.44 7.85
C ARG A 79 -5.17 -4.19 7.12
N MET A 80 -6.25 -3.88 7.83
CA MET A 80 -7.54 -3.56 7.21
C MET A 80 -7.45 -2.35 6.27
N ASP A 81 -6.72 -1.30 6.66
CA ASP A 81 -6.51 -0.12 5.84
C ASP A 81 -5.69 -0.43 4.58
N ILE A 82 -4.63 -1.24 4.72
CA ILE A 82 -3.81 -1.70 3.60
C ILE A 82 -4.62 -2.57 2.64
N GLU A 83 -5.38 -3.54 3.15
CA GLU A 83 -6.26 -4.39 2.36
C GLU A 83 -7.31 -3.58 1.61
N LYS A 84 -7.90 -2.58 2.29
CA LYS A 84 -8.87 -1.70 1.66
C LYS A 84 -8.24 -0.91 0.52
N SER A 85 -7.05 -0.34 0.74
CA SER A 85 -6.28 0.37 -0.29
C SER A 85 -5.95 -0.55 -1.47
N MET A 86 -5.40 -1.75 -1.20
CA MET A 86 -5.07 -2.74 -2.23
C MET A 86 -6.30 -3.17 -3.04
N SER A 87 -7.49 -3.26 -2.43
CA SER A 87 -8.73 -3.60 -3.15
C SER A 87 -9.17 -2.55 -4.18
N LEU A 88 -8.69 -1.31 -4.05
CA LEU A 88 -8.99 -0.21 -4.96
C LEU A 88 -7.93 -0.04 -6.05
N LEU A 89 -6.78 -0.68 -5.91
CA LEU A 89 -5.68 -0.59 -6.86
C LEU A 89 -5.76 -1.74 -7.88
N PRO A 90 -5.52 -1.47 -9.17
CA PRO A 90 -5.40 -2.53 -10.17
C PRO A 90 -4.11 -3.33 -9.96
N GLY A 91 -4.12 -4.60 -10.37
CA GLY A 91 -2.96 -5.48 -10.32
C GLY A 91 -2.61 -5.98 -8.90
N LYS A 92 -1.48 -6.70 -8.81
CA LYS A 92 -0.96 -7.22 -7.53
C LYS A 92 0.20 -6.36 -7.07
N GLN A 93 0.02 -5.72 -5.93
CA GLN A 93 1.00 -4.81 -5.34
C GLN A 93 1.85 -5.50 -4.28
N ARG A 94 2.93 -4.84 -3.85
CA ARG A 94 3.78 -5.27 -2.74
C ARG A 94 3.58 -4.33 -1.56
N LEU A 95 3.88 -4.81 -0.35
CA LEU A 95 3.96 -3.99 0.86
C LEU A 95 5.44 -3.86 1.27
N ASN A 96 5.87 -2.64 1.56
CA ASN A 96 7.17 -2.31 2.11
C ASN A 96 7.03 -2.08 3.61
N LEU A 97 7.58 -3.00 4.41
CA LEU A 97 7.48 -3.00 5.87
C LEU A 97 8.74 -2.41 6.51
N HIS A 98 8.54 -1.59 7.54
CA HIS A 98 9.59 -1.21 8.48
C HIS A 98 9.60 -2.17 9.68
N ALA A 99 10.78 -2.36 10.31
CA ALA A 99 10.95 -3.23 11.47
C ALA A 99 10.00 -2.89 12.64
N ILE A 100 9.63 -1.62 12.78
CA ILE A 100 8.73 -1.13 13.84
C ILE A 100 7.28 -1.61 13.69
N TYR A 101 6.92 -2.28 12.58
CA TYR A 101 5.60 -2.82 12.29
C TYR A 101 5.48 -4.32 12.59
N GLY A 102 6.46 -4.92 13.28
CA GLY A 102 6.35 -6.30 13.74
C GLY A 102 5.13 -6.51 14.64
N ASP A 103 4.52 -7.69 14.56
CA ASP A 103 3.54 -8.18 15.52
C ASP A 103 4.27 -8.71 16.77
N PHE A 104 4.42 -7.84 17.76
CA PHE A 104 5.04 -8.18 19.03
C PHE A 104 4.05 -8.75 20.05
N GLN A 105 2.77 -8.93 19.69
CA GLN A 105 1.72 -9.47 20.57
C GLN A 105 1.66 -8.79 21.96
N GLY A 106 1.89 -7.47 21.99
CA GLY A 106 1.91 -6.67 23.22
C GLY A 106 3.14 -6.88 24.11
N LYS A 107 4.16 -7.62 23.66
CA LYS A 107 5.44 -7.76 24.36
C LYS A 107 6.43 -6.73 23.84
N TYR A 108 7.33 -6.28 24.72
CA TYR A 108 8.47 -5.49 24.31
C TYR A 108 9.58 -6.40 23.76
N VAL A 109 10.07 -6.09 22.57
CA VAL A 109 11.20 -6.76 21.90
C VAL A 109 12.17 -5.67 21.45
N ASP A 110 13.43 -5.76 21.86
CA ASP A 110 14.45 -4.81 21.40
C ASP A 110 14.73 -5.03 19.90
N ARG A 111 15.11 -3.96 19.20
CA ARG A 111 15.27 -3.96 17.74
C ARG A 111 16.33 -4.94 17.26
N ASP A 112 17.34 -5.20 18.06
CA ASP A 112 18.39 -6.17 17.78
C ASP A 112 17.96 -7.63 18.03
N GLN A 113 16.79 -7.85 18.63
CA GLN A 113 16.18 -9.16 18.88
C GLN A 113 14.96 -9.44 17.98
N ILE A 114 14.73 -8.62 16.96
CA ILE A 114 13.62 -8.80 16.02
C ILE A 114 13.91 -9.99 15.09
N GLU A 115 13.11 -11.03 15.27
CA GLU A 115 13.12 -12.27 14.46
C GLU A 115 11.93 -12.40 13.50
N ILE A 116 11.98 -13.43 12.63
CA ILE A 116 10.94 -13.74 11.62
C ILE A 116 9.56 -13.95 12.25
N GLU A 117 9.48 -14.51 13.45
CA GLU A 117 8.21 -14.78 14.13
C GLU A 117 7.36 -13.52 14.33
N HIS A 118 8.01 -12.36 14.52
CA HIS A 118 7.34 -11.06 14.63
C HIS A 118 6.76 -10.56 13.30
N PHE A 119 7.06 -11.21 12.19
CA PHE A 119 6.51 -10.87 10.86
C PHE A 119 5.66 -11.99 10.27
N GLN A 120 5.42 -13.08 11.00
CA GLN A 120 4.67 -14.21 10.46
C GLN A 120 3.27 -13.79 10.01
N CYS A 121 2.59 -12.92 10.78
CA CYS A 121 1.28 -12.40 10.44
C CYS A 121 1.23 -11.56 9.14
N TRP A 122 2.37 -11.05 8.68
CA TRP A 122 2.50 -10.30 7.42
C TRP A 122 2.86 -11.21 6.24
N ILE A 123 3.41 -12.38 6.51
CA ILE A 123 3.77 -13.40 5.53
C ILE A 123 2.55 -14.25 5.18
N ASP A 124 1.76 -14.61 6.20
CA ASP A 124 0.52 -15.41 6.10
C ASP A 124 -0.65 -14.63 5.49
#